data_AF-A0A137NUV3-F1
#
_entry.id   AF-A0A137NUV3-F1
#
_cell.length_a   1.000
_cell.length_b   1.000
_cell.length_c   1.000
_cell.angle_alpha   90.00
_cell.angle_beta   90.00
_cell.angle_gamma   90.00
#
_symmetry.space_group_name_H-M   'P 1'
#
loop_
_entity.id
_entity.type
_entity.pdbx_description
1 polymer ?
#
loop_
_entity_poly.entity_id
_entity_poly.type
_entity_poly.pdbx_seq_one_letter_code
_entity_poly.pdbx_strand_id
1 'polypeptide(L)'
;MSSISSAVVYKPCFKCNRRLVRASDTFCKDCKPKKESIRTLSKDLSKVYLHKFETNATSHIKKYNKETYVPNILSTDSSYKLKKEISLQKNIKNTALFFTLYWNQFSDFDSFSSFISRTGQVSFVYFLYNSFIIQQKPRYQQFIIEKQDEIPAMVTTIQLIPPIPISRPLQLLTQKSYWDSLITSYFKYVHPTLLLFSIHSFNPQTAAKSLLSAIYYGGFHFMQDKPPELIRYFNEYAKSNIKEATKLISLQNAQATFLYSFFMILSGNFKVFKACQAHTIRMSYALGLHLNLKKLTPIQQYDRFQFFSNISTLHILFYGTGNLTLNQLTELGDCNTKLFRPEYQIPNSKCAFYFDTEDENILYGICTDIYFKLYNMQAQQLFNLSRCSENSIQTEFFTLFNNSKQKYFETILTFEFLLQEFSHLKSNIQSCKFKLISYYHTINLEIFPEC
;
A
#
# COMPACT_ATOMS: atom_id res chain seq x y z
N MET A 1 -13.02 11.54 50.99
CA MET A 1 -12.46 11.31 49.64
C MET A 1 -11.33 12.29 49.43
N SER A 2 -10.09 11.87 49.68
CA SER A 2 -8.88 12.66 49.50
C SER A 2 -8.53 12.74 48.01
N SER A 3 -8.50 13.95 47.44
CA SER A 3 -8.09 14.18 46.06
C SER A 3 -6.61 13.84 45.91
N ILE A 4 -6.31 12.73 45.25
CA ILE A 4 -4.94 12.38 44.86
C ILE A 4 -4.53 13.36 43.76
N SER A 5 -3.65 14.30 44.10
CA SER A 5 -3.05 15.21 43.13
C SER A 5 -2.14 14.41 42.20
N SER A 6 -2.55 14.24 40.95
CA SER A 6 -1.71 13.60 39.94
C SER A 6 -0.45 14.45 39.72
N ALA A 7 0.72 13.87 40.01
CA ALA A 7 2.00 14.50 39.73
C ALA A 7 2.10 14.84 38.22
N VAL A 8 2.25 16.12 37.89
CA VAL A 8 2.38 16.57 36.50
C VAL A 8 3.82 16.34 36.07
N VAL A 9 4.02 15.39 35.15
CA VAL A 9 5.33 15.07 34.59
C VAL A 9 5.69 16.07 33.49
N TYR A 10 6.94 16.56 33.52
CA TYR A 10 7.50 17.46 32.52
C TYR A 10 8.64 16.78 31.74
N LYS A 11 8.81 17.18 30.47
CA LYS A 11 9.92 16.75 29.60
C LYS A 11 10.53 17.96 28.86
N PRO A 12 11.77 17.90 28.35
CA PRO A 12 12.34 18.99 27.55
C PRO A 12 11.59 19.21 26.23
N CYS A 13 11.52 20.46 25.78
CA CYS A 13 10.96 20.85 24.48
C CYS A 13 11.77 20.22 23.34
N PHE A 14 11.09 19.53 22.42
CA PHE A 14 11.73 18.82 21.32
C PHE A 14 12.57 19.72 20.40
N LYS A 15 12.13 20.97 20.18
CA LYS A 15 12.78 21.88 19.23
C LYS A 15 13.98 22.62 19.82
N CYS A 16 13.82 23.23 20.99
CA CYS A 16 14.85 24.09 21.56
C CYS A 16 15.67 23.43 22.67
N ASN A 17 15.20 22.32 23.24
CA ASN A 17 15.78 21.65 24.41
C ASN A 17 16.08 22.57 25.63
N ARG A 18 15.53 23.79 25.64
CA ARG A 18 15.80 24.82 26.67
C ARG A 18 14.68 25.00 27.68
N ARG A 19 13.47 24.53 27.38
CA ARG A 19 12.30 24.70 28.25
C ARG A 19 11.60 23.38 28.49
N LEU A 20 11.05 23.21 29.68
CA LEU A 20 10.21 22.07 30.02
C LEU A 20 8.78 22.27 29.49
N VAL A 21 8.19 21.17 29.03
CA VAL A 21 6.81 21.07 28.56
C VAL A 21 6.12 19.95 29.30
N ARG A 22 4.80 20.01 29.44
CA ARG A 22 4.04 18.89 30.02
C ARG A 22 4.27 17.65 29.17
N ALA A 23 4.21 16.45 29.77
CA ALA A 23 4.42 15.21 29.03
C ALA A 23 3.54 15.08 27.76
N SER A 24 2.35 15.69 27.78
CA SER A 24 1.39 15.76 26.66
C SER A 24 1.76 16.76 25.55
N ASP A 25 2.64 17.72 25.80
CA ASP A 25 3.06 18.73 24.83
C ASP A 25 4.41 18.37 24.21
N THR A 26 4.59 18.63 22.91
CA THR A 26 5.87 18.39 22.19
C THR A 26 6.77 19.63 22.14
N PHE A 27 6.15 20.82 22.10
CA PHE A 27 6.82 22.10 21.92
C PHE A 27 6.49 23.07 23.05
N CYS A 28 7.48 23.85 23.48
CA CYS A 28 7.23 24.95 24.43
C CYS A 28 6.45 26.07 23.77
N LYS A 29 5.86 26.98 24.56
CA LYS A 29 5.03 28.09 24.04
C LYS A 29 5.70 28.87 22.91
N ASP A 30 7.02 29.10 23.00
CA ASP A 30 7.77 29.86 22.00
C ASP A 30 8.15 29.04 20.76
N CYS A 31 8.17 27.71 20.89
CA CYS A 31 8.45 26.78 19.79
C CYS A 31 7.19 26.25 19.13
N LYS A 32 6.01 26.44 19.75
CA LYS A 32 4.74 26.13 19.12
C LYS A 32 4.64 27.00 17.86
N PRO A 33 4.35 26.40 16.68
CA PRO A 33 4.06 27.17 15.48
C PRO A 33 2.99 28.21 15.84
N LYS A 34 3.23 29.48 15.52
CA LYS A 34 2.18 30.49 15.65
C LYS A 34 1.02 29.97 14.81
N LYS A 35 -0.14 29.73 15.42
CA LYS A 35 -1.37 29.44 14.68
C LYS A 35 -1.55 30.63 13.73
N GLU A 36 -1.26 30.46 12.46
CA GLU A 36 -1.79 31.35 11.45
C GLU A 36 -3.29 31.34 11.66
N SER A 37 -3.86 32.52 11.90
CA SER A 37 -5.31 32.64 12.01
C SER A 37 -5.88 32.01 10.75
N ILE A 38 -6.77 31.03 10.94
CA ILE A 38 -7.46 30.34 9.87
C ILE A 38 -8.16 31.42 9.06
N ARG A 39 -7.51 31.87 7.97
CA ARG A 39 -8.18 32.59 6.91
C ARG A 39 -9.09 31.54 6.29
N THR A 40 -10.34 31.50 6.72
CA THR A 40 -11.41 30.91 5.93
C THR A 40 -11.38 31.61 4.59
N LEU A 41 -10.72 30.99 3.61
CA LEU A 41 -10.74 31.44 2.23
C LEU A 41 -12.20 31.46 1.77
N SER A 42 -12.59 32.58 1.16
CA SER A 42 -13.90 32.69 0.52
C SER A 42 -14.06 31.55 -0.49
N LYS A 43 -15.29 31.03 -0.60
CA LYS A 43 -15.62 29.95 -1.56
C LYS A 43 -15.15 30.28 -2.98
N ASP A 44 -15.03 31.55 -3.33
CA ASP A 44 -14.61 32.00 -4.65
C ASP A 44 -13.11 31.79 -4.90
N LEU A 45 -12.24 31.92 -3.89
CA LEU A 45 -10.81 31.62 -4.04
C LEU A 45 -10.55 30.10 -4.15
N SER A 46 -11.34 29.26 -3.48
CA SER A 46 -11.24 27.79 -3.64
C SER A 46 -11.58 27.34 -5.07
N LYS A 47 -12.54 28.02 -5.72
CA LYS A 47 -12.88 27.79 -7.13
C LYS A 47 -11.81 28.31 -8.08
N VAL A 48 -11.21 29.47 -7.79
CA VAL A 48 -10.09 30.02 -8.58
C VAL A 48 -8.87 29.09 -8.52
N TYR A 49 -8.58 28.47 -7.37
CA TYR A 49 -7.46 27.52 -7.23
C TYR A 49 -7.74 26.14 -7.87
N LEU A 50 -8.95 25.59 -7.74
CA LEU A 50 -9.35 24.38 -8.47
C LEU A 50 -9.28 24.61 -9.99
N HIS A 51 -9.73 25.77 -10.46
CA HIS A 51 -9.61 26.15 -11.87
C HIS A 51 -8.14 26.34 -12.27
N LYS A 52 -7.27 26.86 -11.39
CA LYS A 52 -5.84 26.99 -11.64
C LYS A 52 -5.17 25.63 -11.86
N PHE A 53 -5.58 24.57 -11.15
CA PHE A 53 -5.08 23.21 -11.40
C PHE A 53 -5.71 22.56 -12.64
N GLU A 54 -7.02 22.74 -12.89
CA GLU A 54 -7.69 22.17 -14.07
C GLU A 54 -7.25 22.82 -15.40
N THR A 55 -7.04 24.14 -15.44
CA THR A 55 -6.60 24.85 -16.65
C THR A 55 -5.08 24.95 -16.81
N ASN A 56 -4.29 24.87 -15.75
CA ASN A 56 -2.83 24.91 -15.88
C ASN A 56 -2.19 23.52 -15.96
N ALA A 57 -2.82 22.44 -15.48
CA ALA A 57 -2.26 21.11 -15.69
C ALA A 57 -2.18 20.78 -17.19
N THR A 58 -3.23 21.05 -17.97
CA THR A 58 -3.23 20.73 -19.40
C THR A 58 -2.39 21.69 -20.25
N SER A 59 -2.24 22.96 -19.86
CA SER A 59 -1.42 23.95 -20.57
C SER A 59 0.07 23.90 -20.20
N HIS A 60 0.43 23.67 -18.92
CA HIS A 60 1.83 23.51 -18.52
C HIS A 60 2.41 22.14 -18.87
N ILE A 61 1.63 21.04 -18.82
CA ILE A 61 2.07 19.73 -19.33
C ILE A 61 2.29 19.79 -20.85
N LYS A 62 1.45 20.52 -21.61
CA LYS A 62 1.68 20.75 -23.05
C LYS A 62 2.86 21.68 -23.35
N LYS A 63 3.18 22.62 -22.46
CA LYS A 63 4.32 23.54 -22.63
C LYS A 63 5.66 22.86 -22.32
N TYR A 64 5.70 21.89 -21.40
CA TYR A 64 6.89 21.07 -21.14
C TYR A 64 7.02 19.86 -22.09
N ASN A 65 5.93 19.26 -22.56
CA ASN A 65 6.00 18.17 -23.55
C ASN A 65 6.51 18.61 -24.93
N LYS A 66 6.67 19.92 -25.20
CA LYS A 66 7.23 20.39 -26.47
C LYS A 66 8.75 20.55 -26.48
N GLU A 67 9.42 20.78 -25.34
CA GLU A 67 10.87 21.10 -25.35
C GLU A 67 11.65 20.68 -24.08
N THR A 68 11.12 19.82 -23.21
CA THR A 68 11.98 19.28 -22.13
C THR A 68 12.87 18.18 -22.71
N TYR A 69 14.08 18.55 -23.10
CA TYR A 69 15.21 17.65 -23.22
C TYR A 69 15.28 16.87 -21.90
N VAL A 70 14.82 15.62 -21.89
CA VAL A 70 15.07 14.69 -20.80
C VAL A 70 16.58 14.61 -20.72
N PRO A 71 17.23 15.14 -19.67
CA PRO A 71 18.67 15.02 -19.56
C PRO A 71 18.96 13.52 -19.67
N ASN A 72 19.92 13.15 -20.51
CA ASN A 72 20.55 11.83 -20.44
C ASN A 72 21.20 11.76 -19.05
N ILE A 73 20.39 11.53 -18.01
CA ILE A 73 20.84 11.05 -16.73
C ILE A 73 21.46 9.72 -17.13
N LEU A 74 22.79 9.69 -17.12
CA LEU A 74 23.63 8.50 -17.24
C LEU A 74 23.22 7.55 -16.11
N SER A 75 22.06 6.94 -16.26
CA SER A 75 21.78 5.65 -15.68
C SER A 75 22.76 4.75 -16.40
N THR A 76 23.78 4.30 -15.69
CA THR A 76 24.47 3.06 -16.05
C THR A 76 23.35 2.04 -16.24
N ASP A 77 22.89 1.87 -17.48
CA ASP A 77 22.10 0.74 -17.91
C ASP A 77 22.98 -0.45 -17.57
N SER A 78 22.79 -1.03 -16.38
CA SER A 78 23.05 -2.43 -16.18
C SER A 78 21.99 -3.13 -17.03
N SER A 79 22.16 -3.07 -18.34
CA SER A 79 21.52 -3.99 -19.27
C SER A 79 21.94 -5.36 -18.77
N TYR A 80 21.07 -6.01 -18.01
CA TYR A 80 21.25 -7.38 -17.60
C TYR A 80 21.24 -8.21 -18.89
N LYS A 81 22.40 -8.37 -19.52
CA LYS A 81 22.58 -9.27 -20.65
C LYS A 81 22.50 -10.69 -20.08
N LEU A 82 21.40 -11.38 -20.35
CA LEU A 82 21.31 -12.83 -20.19
C LEU A 82 22.45 -13.46 -20.99
N LYS A 83 23.47 -13.98 -20.29
CA LYS A 83 24.64 -14.60 -20.92
C LYS A 83 24.38 -16.03 -21.43
N LYS A 84 23.17 -16.56 -21.26
CA LYS A 84 22.75 -17.87 -21.77
C LYS A 84 21.23 -17.97 -21.73
N GLU A 85 20.58 -18.13 -22.88
CA GLU A 85 19.24 -18.70 -22.96
C GLU A 85 19.30 -20.14 -22.41
N ILE A 86 18.52 -20.41 -21.37
CA ILE A 86 18.35 -21.76 -20.86
C ILE A 86 17.26 -22.40 -21.70
N SER A 87 17.57 -23.49 -22.40
CA SER A 87 16.58 -24.22 -23.18
C SER A 87 15.47 -24.75 -22.26
N LEU A 88 14.27 -24.15 -22.34
CA LEU A 88 13.08 -24.68 -21.69
C LEU A 88 12.75 -26.05 -22.28
N GLN A 89 12.73 -27.10 -21.44
CA GLN A 89 12.36 -28.44 -21.88
C GLN A 89 10.88 -28.44 -22.31
N LYS A 90 10.63 -28.69 -23.60
CA LYS A 90 9.33 -28.64 -24.31
C LYS A 90 8.22 -29.60 -23.83
N ASN A 91 8.35 -30.27 -22.69
CA ASN A 91 7.48 -31.40 -22.34
C ASN A 91 6.91 -31.36 -20.92
N ILE A 92 6.25 -30.26 -20.52
CA ILE A 92 5.50 -30.25 -19.26
C ILE A 92 4.09 -29.69 -19.50
N LYS A 93 3.15 -30.59 -19.79
CA LYS A 93 1.69 -30.33 -19.94
C LYS A 93 0.97 -30.01 -18.61
N ASN A 94 1.63 -29.44 -17.62
CA ASN A 94 0.99 -29.10 -16.35
C ASN A 94 1.26 -27.63 -16.01
N THR A 95 0.28 -26.78 -16.29
CA THR A 95 0.27 -25.33 -16.05
C THR A 95 0.47 -24.95 -14.57
N ALA A 96 0.42 -25.93 -13.66
CA ALA A 96 0.59 -25.73 -12.23
C ALA A 96 2.05 -25.75 -11.74
N LEU A 97 3.03 -26.00 -12.62
CA LEU A 97 4.41 -26.32 -12.22
C LEU A 97 5.36 -25.13 -12.08
N PHE A 98 5.09 -23.97 -12.70
CA PHE A 98 5.99 -22.80 -12.68
C PHE A 98 6.41 -22.37 -11.27
N PHE A 99 5.61 -22.69 -10.25
CA PHE A 99 5.85 -22.30 -8.86
C PHE A 99 6.14 -23.44 -7.89
N THR A 100 6.34 -24.67 -8.38
CA THR A 100 6.65 -25.84 -7.53
C THR A 100 8.10 -26.32 -7.65
N LEU A 101 8.94 -25.64 -8.43
CA LEU A 101 10.06 -26.30 -9.09
C LEU A 101 11.46 -26.00 -8.55
N TYR A 102 11.74 -24.87 -7.91
CA TYR A 102 13.14 -24.53 -7.58
C TYR A 102 13.62 -25.11 -6.25
N TRP A 103 12.91 -24.89 -5.14
CA TRP A 103 13.47 -25.24 -3.82
C TRP A 103 13.78 -26.73 -3.66
N ASN A 104 12.96 -27.64 -4.21
CA ASN A 104 13.17 -29.11 -4.08
C ASN A 104 14.55 -29.55 -4.57
N GLN A 105 15.18 -28.77 -5.46
CA GLN A 105 16.50 -29.04 -6.04
C GLN A 105 17.67 -28.67 -5.11
N PHE A 106 17.42 -27.92 -4.03
CA PHE A 106 18.46 -27.50 -3.08
C PHE A 106 18.44 -28.38 -1.84
N SER A 107 19.63 -28.75 -1.37
CA SER A 107 19.85 -29.54 -0.15
C SER A 107 19.48 -28.76 1.12
N ASP A 108 19.71 -27.45 1.12
CA ASP A 108 19.62 -26.57 2.29
C ASP A 108 19.17 -25.14 1.91
N PHE A 109 18.89 -24.32 2.93
CA PHE A 109 18.41 -22.95 2.74
C PHE A 109 19.49 -22.02 2.20
N ASP A 110 20.75 -22.20 2.57
CA ASP A 110 21.86 -21.34 2.15
C ASP A 110 22.14 -21.48 0.64
N SER A 111 22.07 -22.70 0.13
CA SER A 111 22.18 -22.99 -1.30
C SER A 111 21.02 -22.37 -2.08
N PHE A 112 19.81 -22.43 -1.53
CA PHE A 112 18.62 -21.84 -2.14
C PHE A 112 18.64 -20.29 -2.08
N SER A 113 19.01 -19.71 -0.94
CA SER A 113 19.10 -18.25 -0.77
C SER A 113 20.24 -17.68 -1.65
N SER A 114 21.39 -18.35 -1.68
CA SER A 114 22.51 -18.01 -2.58
C SER A 114 22.10 -18.09 -4.04
N PHE A 115 21.31 -19.10 -4.42
CA PHE A 115 20.78 -19.21 -5.77
C PHE A 115 19.85 -18.04 -6.11
N ILE A 116 18.90 -17.69 -5.23
CA ILE A 116 18.05 -16.51 -5.43
C ILE A 116 18.89 -15.23 -5.58
N SER A 117 19.83 -14.99 -4.65
CA SER A 117 20.64 -13.77 -4.63
C SER A 117 21.59 -13.63 -5.81
N ARG A 118 22.12 -14.76 -6.34
CA ARG A 118 23.15 -14.74 -7.38
C ARG A 118 22.61 -14.91 -8.79
N THR A 119 21.55 -15.68 -8.96
CA THR A 119 21.07 -16.03 -10.30
C THR A 119 19.95 -15.12 -10.79
N GLY A 120 19.17 -14.52 -9.89
CA GLY A 120 17.97 -13.78 -10.25
C GLY A 120 16.89 -14.63 -10.93
N GLN A 121 17.04 -15.96 -10.99
CA GLN A 121 16.12 -16.88 -11.66
C GLN A 121 14.83 -17.13 -10.87
N VAL A 122 14.79 -16.71 -9.61
CA VAL A 122 13.63 -16.82 -8.75
C VAL A 122 13.28 -15.43 -8.24
N SER A 123 12.05 -14.99 -8.54
CA SER A 123 11.53 -13.71 -8.07
C SER A 123 11.60 -13.62 -6.54
N PHE A 124 12.06 -12.47 -6.03
CA PHE A 124 12.06 -12.21 -4.59
C PHE A 124 10.64 -12.25 -4.01
N VAL A 125 9.64 -11.82 -4.76
CA VAL A 125 8.24 -11.89 -4.37
C VAL A 125 7.71 -13.32 -4.37
N TYR A 126 8.16 -14.15 -5.31
CA TYR A 126 7.95 -15.59 -5.23
C TYR A 126 8.53 -16.18 -3.94
N PHE A 127 9.76 -15.80 -3.58
CA PHE A 127 10.37 -16.23 -2.32
C PHE A 127 9.57 -15.74 -1.12
N LEU A 128 9.17 -14.46 -1.08
CA LEU A 128 8.35 -13.92 0.01
C LEU A 128 7.01 -14.64 0.16
N TYR A 129 6.28 -14.87 -0.94
CA TYR A 129 4.96 -15.50 -0.87
C TYR A 129 5.02 -17.00 -0.63
N ASN A 130 6.05 -17.68 -1.14
CA ASN A 130 6.25 -19.10 -0.88
C ASN A 130 7.07 -19.36 0.37
N SER A 131 7.61 -18.32 1.03
CA SER A 131 8.46 -18.45 2.22
C SER A 131 7.76 -19.30 3.28
N PHE A 132 6.46 -19.12 3.49
CA PHE A 132 5.68 -19.94 4.41
C PHE A 132 5.66 -21.43 4.02
N ILE A 133 5.44 -21.74 2.75
CA ILE A 133 5.43 -23.13 2.25
C ILE A 133 6.83 -23.74 2.38
N ILE A 134 7.87 -22.96 2.10
CA ILE A 134 9.28 -23.34 2.25
C ILE A 134 9.57 -23.61 3.72
N GLN A 135 9.19 -22.70 4.62
CA GLN A 135 9.36 -22.82 6.07
C GLN A 135 8.59 -23.99 6.69
N GLN A 136 7.53 -24.50 6.04
CA GLN A 136 6.82 -25.70 6.51
C GLN A 136 7.51 -27.03 6.15
N LYS A 137 8.57 -27.02 5.33
CA LYS A 137 9.28 -28.25 4.98
C LYS A 137 10.27 -28.64 6.09
N PRO A 138 10.32 -29.92 6.50
CA PRO A 138 11.19 -30.37 7.60
C PRO A 138 12.67 -29.94 7.45
N ARG A 139 13.24 -30.06 6.25
CA ARG A 139 14.65 -29.71 5.98
C ARG A 139 14.98 -28.22 6.16
N TYR A 140 13.99 -27.33 6.01
CA TYR A 140 14.19 -25.89 6.22
C TYR A 140 13.80 -25.47 7.64
N GLN A 141 12.87 -26.20 8.29
CA GLN A 141 12.56 -25.98 9.71
C GLN A 141 13.79 -26.16 10.59
N GLN A 142 14.59 -27.19 10.30
CA GLN A 142 15.82 -27.43 11.06
C GLN A 142 16.80 -26.27 10.92
N PHE A 143 17.03 -25.76 9.70
CA PHE A 143 17.83 -24.55 9.48
C PHE A 143 17.30 -23.33 10.25
N ILE A 144 15.98 -23.10 10.22
CA ILE A 144 15.36 -21.96 10.94
C ILE A 144 15.56 -22.08 12.45
N ILE A 145 15.40 -23.29 13.00
CA ILE A 145 15.61 -23.57 14.42
C ILE A 145 17.08 -23.35 14.79
N GLU A 146 18.01 -23.87 13.98
CA GLU A 146 19.46 -23.72 14.19
C GLU A 146 19.92 -22.25 14.12
N LYS A 147 19.23 -21.42 13.33
CA LYS A 147 19.54 -19.99 13.14
C LYS A 147 18.67 -19.06 13.97
N GLN A 148 17.79 -19.57 14.83
CA GLN A 148 16.82 -18.75 15.56
C GLN A 148 17.49 -17.69 16.44
N ASP A 149 18.68 -17.98 16.97
CA ASP A 149 19.47 -17.06 17.79
C ASP A 149 20.30 -16.05 16.97
N GLU A 150 20.56 -16.35 15.68
CA GLU A 150 21.28 -15.46 14.75
C GLU A 150 20.34 -14.49 14.02
N ILE A 151 19.07 -14.87 13.87
CA ILE A 151 18.05 -13.98 13.30
C ILE A 151 17.86 -12.84 14.31
N PRO A 152 18.03 -11.57 13.89
CA PRO A 152 17.73 -10.44 14.76
C PRO A 152 16.31 -10.64 15.28
N ALA A 153 16.12 -10.75 16.60
CA ALA A 153 14.79 -10.81 17.19
C ALA A 153 13.98 -9.72 16.50
N MET A 154 12.89 -10.07 15.78
CA MET A 154 12.18 -9.15 14.90
C MET A 154 11.91 -7.86 15.68
N VAL A 155 12.77 -6.87 15.50
CA VAL A 155 12.62 -5.58 16.16
C VAL A 155 11.55 -4.94 15.31
N THR A 156 10.29 -5.07 15.75
CA THR A 156 9.21 -4.23 15.24
C THR A 156 9.78 -2.84 15.15
N THR A 157 9.79 -2.25 13.94
CA THR A 157 10.66 -1.17 13.47
C THR A 157 10.58 0.15 14.27
N ILE A 158 9.92 0.15 15.43
CA ILE A 158 9.61 1.33 16.21
C ILE A 158 9.61 0.98 17.71
N GLN A 159 10.79 0.83 18.33
CA GLN A 159 10.96 0.66 19.78
C GLN A 159 11.75 1.83 20.41
N LEU A 160 11.41 3.08 20.09
CA LEU A 160 12.09 4.27 20.65
C LEU A 160 11.27 4.99 21.72
N ILE A 161 10.12 4.46 22.15
CA ILE A 161 9.29 5.06 23.21
C ILE A 161 9.12 4.04 24.34
N PRO A 162 9.50 4.38 25.58
CA PRO A 162 9.27 3.49 26.72
C PRO A 162 7.76 3.27 26.91
N PRO A 163 7.31 2.03 27.18
CA PRO A 163 5.91 1.74 27.39
C PRO A 163 5.39 2.55 28.58
N ILE A 164 4.29 3.27 28.37
CA ILE A 164 3.57 3.92 29.47
C ILE A 164 2.96 2.79 30.29
N PRO A 165 3.14 2.75 31.62
CA PRO A 165 2.54 1.72 32.45
C PRO A 165 1.01 1.87 32.42
N ILE A 166 0.36 1.06 31.58
CA ILE A 166 -1.09 0.90 31.56
C ILE A 166 -1.39 -0.35 32.37
N SER A 167 -2.15 -0.20 33.46
CA SER A 167 -2.39 -1.29 34.40
C SER A 167 -3.05 -2.54 33.77
N ARG A 168 -3.76 -2.41 32.63
CA ARG A 168 -4.25 -3.53 31.78
C ARG A 168 -4.42 -3.11 30.31
N PRO A 169 -3.70 -3.69 29.32
CA PRO A 169 -3.81 -3.34 27.91
C PRO A 169 -5.24 -3.28 27.32
N LEU A 170 -6.12 -4.19 27.74
CA LEU A 170 -7.51 -4.25 27.27
C LEU A 170 -8.35 -3.02 27.66
N GLN A 171 -7.95 -2.24 28.67
CA GLN A 171 -8.64 -0.98 29.03
C GLN A 171 -8.53 0.07 27.93
N LEU A 172 -7.56 -0.03 27.01
CA LEU A 172 -7.49 0.87 25.85
C LEU A 172 -8.72 0.74 24.96
N LEU A 173 -9.34 -0.44 24.89
CA LEU A 173 -10.53 -0.70 24.08
C LEU A 173 -11.77 0.09 24.55
N THR A 174 -11.78 0.60 25.79
CA THR A 174 -12.87 1.45 26.28
C THR A 174 -12.65 2.93 25.99
N GLN A 175 -11.49 3.31 25.43
CA GLN A 175 -11.12 4.69 25.18
C GLN A 175 -11.40 5.08 23.73
N LYS A 176 -12.24 6.10 23.51
CA LYS A 176 -12.52 6.60 22.15
C LYS A 176 -11.25 7.04 21.42
N SER A 177 -10.35 7.73 22.12
CA SER A 177 -9.06 8.19 21.58
C SER A 177 -8.20 7.06 21.03
N TYR A 178 -8.28 5.86 21.62
CA TYR A 178 -7.58 4.68 21.10
C TYR A 178 -8.12 4.29 19.73
N TRP A 179 -9.45 4.15 19.58
CA TRP A 179 -10.08 3.84 18.30
C TRP A 179 -9.85 4.93 17.24
N ASP A 180 -9.91 6.20 17.62
CA ASP A 180 -9.61 7.32 16.73
C ASP A 180 -8.14 7.24 16.24
N SER A 181 -7.20 6.87 17.12
CA SER A 181 -5.80 6.67 16.75
C SER A 181 -5.59 5.49 15.78
N LEU A 182 -6.42 4.44 15.85
CA LEU A 182 -6.38 3.35 14.88
C LEU A 182 -6.81 3.82 13.49
N ILE A 183 -7.84 4.67 13.41
CA ILE A 183 -8.27 5.28 12.14
C ILE A 183 -7.13 6.13 11.56
N THR A 184 -6.51 6.98 12.40
CA THR A 184 -5.35 7.78 11.99
C THR A 184 -4.21 6.90 11.49
N SER A 185 -3.90 5.81 12.20
CA SER A 185 -2.87 4.84 11.80
C SER A 185 -3.18 4.19 10.44
N TYR A 186 -4.43 3.78 10.22
CA TYR A 186 -4.88 3.23 8.95
C TYR A 186 -4.67 4.21 7.79
N PHE A 187 -5.14 5.46 7.92
CA PHE A 187 -4.97 6.45 6.85
C PHE A 187 -3.50 6.83 6.64
N LYS A 188 -2.68 6.81 7.69
CA LYS A 188 -1.26 7.15 7.55
C LYS A 188 -0.44 6.05 6.86
N TYR A 189 -0.74 4.78 7.10
CA TYR A 189 0.13 3.67 6.71
C TYR A 189 -0.48 2.68 5.73
N VAL A 190 -1.80 2.47 5.77
CA VAL A 190 -2.49 1.46 4.95
C VAL A 190 -3.09 2.09 3.70
N HIS A 191 -3.89 3.14 3.86
CA HIS A 191 -4.63 3.77 2.76
C HIS A 191 -3.74 4.22 1.58
N PRO A 192 -2.53 4.80 1.78
CA PRO A 192 -1.65 5.18 0.67
C PRO A 192 -1.14 3.99 -0.16
N THR A 193 -1.11 2.79 0.42
CA THR A 193 -0.66 1.57 -0.24
C THR A 193 -1.84 0.75 -0.78
N LEU A 194 -3.00 0.84 -0.12
CA LEU A 194 -4.18 0.05 -0.44
C LEU A 194 -5.42 0.95 -0.50
N LEU A 195 -5.60 1.56 -1.66
CA LEU A 195 -6.52 2.67 -1.85
C LEU A 195 -7.94 2.16 -2.17
N LEU A 196 -8.78 1.92 -1.17
CA LEU A 196 -10.11 1.29 -1.39
C LEU A 196 -11.26 2.23 -1.72
N PHE A 197 -11.13 3.48 -1.31
CA PHE A 197 -12.12 4.53 -1.50
C PHE A 197 -11.44 5.90 -1.45
N SER A 198 -12.14 6.93 -1.90
CA SER A 198 -11.81 8.34 -1.70
C SER A 198 -11.78 8.67 -0.22
N ILE A 199 -10.78 9.44 0.21
CA ILE A 199 -10.76 9.95 1.59
C ILE A 199 -11.99 10.81 1.93
N HIS A 200 -12.63 11.43 0.93
CA HIS A 200 -13.84 12.24 1.11
C HIS A 200 -15.12 11.42 1.24
N SER A 201 -15.15 10.17 0.78
CA SER A 201 -16.36 9.34 0.87
C SER A 201 -16.44 8.58 2.20
N PHE A 202 -15.32 8.46 2.92
CA PHE A 202 -15.31 7.78 4.21
C PHE A 202 -15.70 8.71 5.36
N ASN A 203 -16.76 8.31 6.08
CA ASN A 203 -17.17 8.93 7.34
C ASN A 203 -17.35 7.83 8.41
N PRO A 204 -16.56 7.82 9.49
CA PRO A 204 -16.59 6.77 10.51
C PRO A 204 -17.92 6.70 11.27
N GLN A 205 -18.70 7.79 11.29
CA GLN A 205 -20.00 7.82 11.97
C GLN A 205 -21.09 7.09 11.18
N THR A 206 -20.96 7.04 9.86
CA THR A 206 -21.93 6.43 8.95
C THR A 206 -21.40 5.17 8.26
N ALA A 207 -20.13 4.83 8.48
CA ALA A 207 -19.51 3.63 7.93
C ALA A 207 -20.19 2.37 8.50
N ALA A 208 -20.36 1.36 7.65
CA ALA A 208 -20.80 0.05 8.06
C ALA A 208 -19.82 -0.52 9.09
N LYS A 209 -20.37 -1.19 10.11
CA LYS A 209 -19.58 -1.78 11.20
C LYS A 209 -18.46 -2.68 10.69
N SER A 210 -18.71 -3.46 9.64
CA SER A 210 -17.72 -4.33 8.99
C SER A 210 -16.52 -3.57 8.45
N LEU A 211 -16.75 -2.49 7.70
CA LEU A 211 -15.68 -1.65 7.14
C LEU A 211 -14.89 -0.95 8.23
N LEU A 212 -15.59 -0.34 9.20
CA LEU A 212 -14.94 0.34 10.32
C LEU A 212 -14.08 -0.65 11.14
N SER A 213 -14.56 -1.88 11.34
CA SER A 213 -13.81 -2.95 12.00
C SER A 213 -12.55 -3.36 11.24
N ALA A 214 -12.62 -3.42 9.92
CA ALA A 214 -11.46 -3.72 9.08
C ALA A 214 -10.42 -2.59 9.11
N ILE A 215 -10.87 -1.33 9.14
CA ILE A 215 -10.02 -0.15 9.31
C ILE A 215 -9.32 -0.17 10.66
N TYR A 216 -10.04 -0.46 11.75
CA TYR A 216 -9.42 -0.61 13.08
C TYR A 216 -8.37 -1.71 13.13
N TYR A 217 -8.69 -2.88 12.56
CA TYR A 217 -7.75 -3.98 12.47
C TYR A 217 -6.49 -3.61 11.67
N GLY A 218 -6.67 -2.91 10.53
CA GLY A 218 -5.57 -2.41 9.74
C GLY A 218 -4.72 -1.37 10.46
N GLY A 219 -5.35 -0.42 11.15
CA GLY A 219 -4.65 0.55 11.98
C GLY A 219 -3.86 -0.09 13.12
N PHE A 220 -4.41 -1.15 13.73
CA PHE A 220 -3.76 -1.91 14.80
C PHE A 220 -2.46 -2.56 14.33
N HIS A 221 -2.41 -3.11 13.12
CA HIS A 221 -1.20 -3.73 12.57
C HIS A 221 0.02 -2.79 12.55
N PHE A 222 -0.21 -1.49 12.40
CA PHE A 222 0.83 -0.45 12.35
C PHE A 222 1.04 0.29 13.69
N MET A 223 0.42 -0.17 14.77
CA MET A 223 0.76 0.32 16.12
C MET A 223 2.15 -0.16 16.55
N GLN A 224 2.84 0.70 17.31
CA GLN A 224 4.16 0.41 17.86
C GLN A 224 4.08 -0.60 19.01
N ASP A 225 3.22 -0.32 19.99
CA ASP A 225 2.99 -1.18 21.15
C ASP A 225 1.77 -2.07 20.89
N LYS A 226 2.01 -3.39 20.86
CA LYS A 226 1.01 -4.43 20.58
C LYS A 226 1.11 -5.51 21.66
N PRO A 227 0.62 -5.24 22.88
CA PRO A 227 0.64 -6.23 23.95
C PRO A 227 -0.13 -7.50 23.53
N PRO A 228 0.32 -8.70 23.96
CA PRO A 228 -0.24 -9.97 23.52
C PRO A 228 -1.77 -10.08 23.66
N GLU A 229 -2.34 -9.46 24.69
CA GLU A 229 -3.78 -9.43 24.93
C GLU A 229 -4.53 -8.68 23.84
N LEU A 230 -3.99 -7.56 23.36
CA LEU A 230 -4.57 -6.80 22.25
C LEU A 230 -4.39 -7.54 20.92
N ILE A 231 -3.24 -8.20 20.71
CA ILE A 231 -3.04 -9.05 19.53
C ILE A 231 -4.12 -10.15 19.48
N ARG A 232 -4.30 -10.87 20.60
CA ARG A 232 -5.33 -11.92 20.71
C ARG A 232 -6.73 -11.35 20.49
N TYR A 233 -7.05 -10.21 21.09
CA TYR A 233 -8.33 -9.52 20.90
C TYR A 233 -8.57 -9.20 19.42
N PHE A 234 -7.63 -8.54 18.75
CA PHE A 234 -7.80 -8.11 17.36
C PHE A 234 -7.85 -9.28 16.37
N ASN A 235 -7.17 -10.39 16.66
CA ASN A 235 -7.27 -11.61 15.86
C ASN A 235 -8.66 -12.25 15.95
N GLU A 236 -9.23 -12.40 17.14
CA GLU A 236 -10.61 -12.91 17.29
C GLU A 236 -11.63 -11.89 16.77
N TYR A 237 -11.38 -10.60 16.96
CA TYR A 237 -12.19 -9.51 16.40
C TYR A 237 -12.24 -9.58 14.87
N ALA A 238 -11.11 -9.74 14.19
CA ALA A 238 -11.05 -9.89 12.74
C ALA A 238 -11.78 -11.15 12.28
N LYS A 239 -11.53 -12.30 12.92
CA LYS A 239 -12.19 -13.57 12.59
C LYS A 239 -13.71 -13.50 12.70
N SER A 240 -14.24 -12.85 13.73
CA SER A 240 -15.68 -12.63 13.90
C SER A 240 -16.23 -11.70 12.80
N ASN A 241 -15.59 -10.55 12.57
CA ASN A 241 -16.05 -9.57 11.60
C ASN A 241 -15.94 -10.04 10.14
N ILE A 242 -14.97 -10.91 9.80
CA ILE A 242 -14.89 -11.56 8.48
C ILE A 242 -16.16 -12.38 8.23
N LYS A 243 -16.59 -13.19 9.20
CA LYS A 243 -17.81 -14.01 9.08
C LYS A 243 -19.06 -13.17 8.91
N GLU A 244 -19.15 -12.02 9.59
CA GLU A 244 -20.30 -11.13 9.44
C GLU A 244 -20.27 -10.38 8.09
N ALA A 245 -19.09 -9.90 7.68
CA ALA A 245 -18.94 -9.19 6.41
C ALA A 245 -19.34 -10.07 5.21
N THR A 246 -19.05 -11.37 5.23
CA THR A 246 -19.35 -12.30 4.13
C THR A 246 -20.83 -12.66 3.99
N LYS A 247 -21.69 -12.37 4.98
CA LYS A 247 -23.13 -12.71 4.94
C LYS A 247 -23.98 -11.79 4.09
N LEU A 248 -23.58 -10.53 3.93
CA LEU A 248 -24.37 -9.52 3.23
C LEU A 248 -23.55 -8.88 2.11
N ILE A 249 -24.14 -8.79 0.92
CA ILE A 249 -23.53 -8.15 -0.24
C ILE A 249 -23.75 -6.63 -0.13
N SER A 250 -22.66 -5.90 0.12
CA SER A 250 -22.64 -4.43 0.06
C SER A 250 -21.24 -3.96 -0.32
N LEU A 251 -21.12 -2.74 -0.86
CA LEU A 251 -19.81 -2.19 -1.23
C LEU A 251 -18.86 -2.14 -0.03
N GLN A 252 -19.36 -1.70 1.13
CA GLN A 252 -18.56 -1.61 2.35
C GLN A 252 -18.17 -2.99 2.91
N ASN A 253 -19.02 -4.02 2.77
CA ASN A 253 -18.66 -5.39 3.14
C ASN A 253 -17.61 -5.99 2.20
N ALA A 254 -17.69 -5.69 0.90
CA ALA A 254 -16.67 -6.09 -0.06
C ALA A 254 -15.32 -5.41 0.28
N GLN A 255 -15.33 -4.10 0.55
CA GLN A 255 -14.13 -3.35 0.97
C GLN A 255 -13.54 -3.92 2.28
N ALA A 256 -14.38 -4.22 3.27
CA ALA A 256 -13.95 -4.85 4.52
C ALA A 256 -13.30 -6.21 4.30
N THR A 257 -13.95 -7.07 3.51
CA THR A 257 -13.45 -8.41 3.19
C THR A 257 -12.13 -8.34 2.43
N PHE A 258 -11.97 -7.36 1.54
CA PHE A 258 -10.72 -7.11 0.83
C PHE A 258 -9.59 -6.64 1.75
N LEU A 259 -9.85 -5.71 2.69
CA LEU A 259 -8.87 -5.32 3.71
C LEU A 259 -8.41 -6.52 4.53
N TYR A 260 -9.37 -7.33 5.01
CA TYR A 260 -9.03 -8.55 5.74
C TYR A 260 -8.21 -9.51 4.88
N SER A 261 -8.55 -9.67 3.60
CA SER A 261 -7.75 -10.44 2.65
C SER A 261 -6.29 -9.97 2.69
N PHE A 262 -6.05 -8.68 2.48
CA PHE A 262 -4.70 -8.09 2.50
C PHE A 262 -3.95 -8.35 3.82
N PHE A 263 -4.58 -8.18 4.98
CA PHE A 263 -3.90 -8.44 6.24
C PHE A 263 -3.67 -9.92 6.53
N MET A 264 -4.56 -10.80 6.06
CA MET A 264 -4.39 -12.25 6.22
C MET A 264 -3.22 -12.77 5.41
N ILE A 265 -2.92 -12.19 4.25
CA ILE A 265 -1.71 -12.54 3.51
C ILE A 265 -0.45 -12.02 4.20
N LEU A 266 -0.45 -10.79 4.71
CA LEU A 266 0.69 -10.27 5.49
C LEU A 266 0.97 -11.11 6.75
N SER A 267 -0.08 -11.72 7.32
CA SER A 267 0.03 -12.60 8.49
C SER A 267 0.33 -14.07 8.13
N GLY A 268 0.53 -14.39 6.85
CA GLY A 268 0.77 -15.77 6.38
C GLY A 268 -0.45 -16.70 6.43
N ASN A 269 -1.65 -16.19 6.73
CA ASN A 269 -2.88 -16.98 6.74
C ASN A 269 -3.51 -17.08 5.34
N PHE A 270 -2.83 -17.82 4.46
CA PHE A 270 -3.24 -17.95 3.05
C PHE A 270 -4.62 -18.58 2.86
N LYS A 271 -5.05 -19.47 3.76
CA LYS A 271 -6.38 -20.09 3.69
C LYS A 271 -7.49 -19.04 3.83
N VAL A 272 -7.39 -18.18 4.84
CA VAL A 272 -8.37 -17.11 5.06
C VAL A 272 -8.24 -16.03 4.00
N PHE A 273 -7.01 -15.66 3.60
CA PHE A 273 -6.77 -14.77 2.46
C PHE A 273 -7.54 -15.21 1.21
N LYS A 274 -7.34 -16.46 0.75
CA LYS A 274 -8.02 -17.00 -0.44
C LYS A 274 -9.53 -16.97 -0.32
N ALA A 275 -10.07 -17.31 0.85
CA ALA A 275 -11.51 -17.26 1.10
C ALA A 275 -12.05 -15.83 1.02
N CYS A 276 -11.41 -14.87 1.70
CA CYS A 276 -11.77 -13.46 1.66
C CYS A 276 -11.69 -12.88 0.24
N GLN A 277 -10.62 -13.19 -0.49
CA GLN A 277 -10.45 -12.73 -1.87
C GLN A 277 -11.58 -13.26 -2.78
N ALA A 278 -11.88 -14.56 -2.72
CA ALA A 278 -12.96 -15.16 -3.50
C ALA A 278 -14.33 -14.55 -3.18
N HIS A 279 -14.63 -14.28 -1.89
CA HIS A 279 -15.86 -13.60 -1.50
C HIS A 279 -15.91 -12.16 -2.00
N THR A 280 -14.79 -11.43 -1.92
CA THR A 280 -14.70 -10.05 -2.41
C THR A 280 -14.99 -9.99 -3.91
N ILE A 281 -14.42 -10.89 -4.71
CA ILE A 281 -14.65 -10.96 -6.16
C ILE A 281 -16.14 -11.20 -6.44
N ARG A 282 -16.76 -12.22 -5.81
CA ARG A 282 -18.19 -12.53 -5.99
C ARG A 282 -19.09 -11.35 -5.62
N MET A 283 -18.83 -10.68 -4.50
CA MET A 283 -19.56 -9.47 -4.10
C MET A 283 -19.40 -8.35 -5.13
N SER A 284 -18.20 -8.17 -5.67
CA SER A 284 -17.91 -7.13 -6.65
C SER A 284 -18.67 -7.34 -7.95
N TYR A 285 -18.77 -8.59 -8.41
CA TYR A 285 -19.61 -8.95 -9.56
C TYR A 285 -21.10 -8.75 -9.25
N ALA A 286 -21.59 -9.22 -8.11
CA ALA A 286 -22.99 -9.04 -7.71
C ALA A 286 -23.39 -7.56 -7.58
N LEU A 287 -22.47 -6.69 -7.16
CA LEU A 287 -22.66 -5.24 -7.07
C LEU A 287 -22.49 -4.52 -8.41
N GLY A 288 -22.13 -5.23 -9.49
CA GLY A 288 -21.86 -4.67 -10.81
C GLY A 288 -20.67 -3.72 -10.84
N LEU A 289 -19.63 -3.93 -10.00
CA LEU A 289 -18.47 -3.02 -9.94
C LEU A 289 -17.67 -2.98 -11.24
N HIS A 290 -17.72 -4.07 -12.02
CA HIS A 290 -17.15 -4.19 -13.35
C HIS A 290 -17.90 -3.35 -14.41
N LEU A 291 -19.12 -2.90 -14.10
CA LEU A 291 -19.95 -2.12 -15.03
C LEU A 291 -19.68 -0.62 -14.88
N ASN A 292 -19.57 0.07 -16.01
CA ASN A 292 -19.50 1.53 -16.06
C ASN A 292 -20.91 2.16 -15.92
N LEU A 293 -21.28 2.51 -14.69
CA LEU A 293 -22.60 3.07 -14.37
C LEU A 293 -22.60 4.61 -14.40
N LYS A 294 -22.92 5.18 -15.57
CA LYS A 294 -22.95 6.65 -15.81
C LYS A 294 -23.90 7.44 -14.91
N LYS A 295 -24.89 6.79 -14.29
CA LYS A 295 -25.92 7.43 -13.43
C LYS A 295 -25.43 7.74 -12.01
N LEU A 296 -24.27 7.25 -11.61
CA LEU A 296 -23.71 7.48 -10.28
C LEU A 296 -23.07 8.87 -10.17
N THR A 297 -22.94 9.39 -8.95
CA THR A 297 -22.20 10.65 -8.74
C THR A 297 -20.70 10.45 -9.06
N PRO A 298 -19.96 11.51 -9.42
CA PRO A 298 -18.54 11.38 -9.76
C PRO A 298 -17.70 10.67 -8.69
N ILE A 299 -17.92 10.96 -7.41
CA ILE A 299 -17.20 10.30 -6.30
C ILE A 299 -17.58 8.81 -6.16
N GLN A 300 -18.85 8.46 -6.40
CA GLN A 300 -19.28 7.06 -6.40
C GLN A 300 -18.69 6.27 -7.59
N GLN A 301 -18.58 6.90 -8.76
CA GLN A 301 -17.92 6.30 -9.92
C GLN A 301 -16.43 6.07 -9.63
N TYR A 302 -15.77 7.08 -9.05
CA TYR A 302 -14.38 7.01 -8.63
C TYR A 302 -14.14 5.87 -7.63
N ASP A 303 -14.90 5.81 -6.54
CA ASP A 303 -14.75 4.77 -5.51
C ASP A 303 -14.95 3.36 -6.06
N ARG A 304 -15.98 3.16 -6.90
CA ARG A 304 -16.24 1.85 -7.50
C ARG A 304 -15.12 1.43 -8.42
N PHE A 305 -14.67 2.33 -9.30
CA PHE A 305 -13.61 2.05 -10.26
C PHE A 305 -12.28 1.78 -9.56
N GLN A 306 -11.94 2.59 -8.55
CA GLN A 306 -10.73 2.42 -7.77
C GLN A 306 -10.75 1.13 -6.96
N PHE A 307 -11.86 0.81 -6.31
CA PHE A 307 -11.97 -0.45 -5.55
C PHE A 307 -11.86 -1.67 -6.47
N PHE A 308 -12.58 -1.67 -7.60
CA PHE A 308 -12.51 -2.75 -8.58
C PHE A 308 -11.11 -2.91 -9.18
N SER A 309 -10.41 -1.81 -9.44
CA SER A 309 -9.02 -1.82 -9.88
C SER A 309 -8.10 -2.49 -8.86
N ASN A 310 -8.22 -2.17 -7.57
CA ASN A 310 -7.41 -2.83 -6.53
C ASN A 310 -7.69 -4.33 -6.42
N ILE A 311 -8.97 -4.73 -6.48
CA ILE A 311 -9.35 -6.16 -6.47
C ILE A 311 -8.67 -6.89 -7.62
N SER A 312 -8.74 -6.29 -8.81
CA SER A 312 -8.18 -6.83 -10.04
C SER A 312 -6.66 -6.94 -9.95
N THR A 313 -5.98 -5.87 -9.53
CA THR A 313 -4.54 -5.87 -9.33
C THR A 313 -4.11 -6.97 -8.35
N LEU A 314 -4.74 -7.03 -7.18
CA LEU A 314 -4.39 -8.03 -6.18
C LEU A 314 -4.62 -9.44 -6.72
N HIS A 315 -5.72 -9.66 -7.44
CA HIS A 315 -5.99 -10.94 -8.06
C HIS A 315 -4.95 -11.34 -9.11
N ILE A 316 -4.55 -10.41 -10.00
CA ILE A 316 -3.51 -10.67 -11.00
C ILE A 316 -2.19 -11.07 -10.32
N LEU A 317 -1.75 -10.29 -9.32
CA LEU A 317 -0.49 -10.52 -8.62
C LEU A 317 -0.45 -11.93 -7.97
N PHE A 318 -1.59 -12.39 -7.44
CA PHE A 318 -1.67 -13.71 -6.80
C PHE A 318 -2.04 -14.87 -7.73
N TYR A 319 -2.69 -14.58 -8.85
CA TYR A 319 -2.91 -15.55 -9.92
C TYR A 319 -1.56 -16.03 -10.45
N GLY A 320 -0.69 -15.07 -10.77
CA GLY A 320 0.65 -15.33 -11.29
C GLY A 320 1.64 -15.91 -10.28
N THR A 321 1.26 -16.27 -9.05
CA THR A 321 2.20 -16.81 -8.05
C THR A 321 1.80 -18.14 -7.42
N GLY A 322 0.62 -18.72 -7.69
CA GLY A 322 0.24 -19.93 -6.94
C GLY A 322 -1.06 -20.65 -7.24
N ASN A 323 -1.25 -21.12 -8.48
CA ASN A 323 -2.32 -22.08 -8.83
C ASN A 323 -3.73 -21.65 -8.41
N LEU A 324 -3.97 -20.35 -8.24
CA LEU A 324 -5.33 -19.85 -8.08
C LEU A 324 -5.97 -19.95 -9.45
N THR A 325 -6.97 -20.82 -9.60
CA THR A 325 -7.81 -20.78 -10.80
C THR A 325 -8.42 -19.39 -10.88
N LEU A 326 -8.34 -18.78 -12.06
CA LEU A 326 -8.87 -17.46 -12.36
C LEU A 326 -10.40 -17.54 -12.21
N ASN A 327 -10.89 -17.37 -10.98
CA ASN A 327 -12.28 -17.61 -10.61
C ASN A 327 -13.19 -16.44 -11.02
N GLN A 328 -13.01 -15.91 -12.23
CA GLN A 328 -13.66 -14.73 -12.82
C GLN A 328 -12.91 -13.42 -12.56
N LEU A 329 -12.18 -12.94 -13.57
CA LEU A 329 -11.75 -11.55 -13.79
C LEU A 329 -11.34 -11.35 -15.28
N THR A 330 -12.08 -11.97 -16.21
CA THR A 330 -11.80 -11.88 -17.67
C THR A 330 -12.21 -10.54 -18.29
N GLU A 331 -12.90 -9.69 -17.54
CA GLU A 331 -13.47 -8.40 -17.98
C GLU A 331 -12.68 -7.20 -17.42
N LEU A 332 -11.38 -7.37 -17.24
CA LEU A 332 -10.49 -6.22 -17.04
C LEU A 332 -10.46 -5.44 -18.36
N GLY A 333 -11.38 -4.48 -18.47
CA GLY A 333 -11.30 -3.45 -19.50
C GLY A 333 -10.02 -2.64 -19.34
N ASP A 334 -9.72 -1.81 -20.35
CA ASP A 334 -8.59 -0.89 -20.28
C ASP A 334 -8.70 -0.03 -19.01
N CYS A 335 -7.73 -0.12 -18.09
CA CYS A 335 -7.68 0.80 -16.96
C CYS A 335 -7.50 2.22 -17.49
N ASN A 336 -8.61 2.94 -17.55
CA ASN A 336 -8.60 4.34 -17.88
C ASN A 336 -8.08 5.12 -16.67
N THR A 337 -6.76 5.27 -16.58
CA THR A 337 -6.09 6.03 -15.51
C THR A 337 -6.53 7.50 -15.44
N LYS A 338 -7.19 8.02 -16.49
CA LYS A 338 -7.77 9.38 -16.52
C LYS A 338 -8.94 9.54 -15.55
N LEU A 339 -9.55 8.44 -15.09
CA LEU A 339 -10.58 8.48 -14.06
C LEU A 339 -10.00 8.76 -12.67
N PHE A 340 -8.70 8.56 -12.49
CA PHE A 340 -8.04 8.80 -11.21
C PHE A 340 -7.64 10.27 -11.07
N ARG A 341 -8.31 10.91 -10.12
CA ARG A 341 -8.21 12.33 -9.77
C ARG A 341 -7.62 12.45 -8.38
N PRO A 342 -6.41 13.04 -8.21
CA PRO A 342 -5.77 13.17 -6.91
C PRO A 342 -6.60 14.03 -5.96
N GLU A 343 -7.48 14.89 -6.47
CA GLU A 343 -8.37 15.74 -5.67
C GLU A 343 -9.30 14.92 -4.77
N TYR A 344 -9.65 13.69 -5.16
CA TYR A 344 -10.45 12.79 -4.32
C TYR A 344 -9.65 12.17 -3.16
N GLN A 345 -8.34 12.40 -3.11
CA GLN A 345 -7.44 11.87 -2.09
C GLN A 345 -6.76 12.97 -1.27
N ILE A 346 -6.98 14.25 -1.57
CA ILE A 346 -6.45 15.38 -0.79
C ILE A 346 -7.35 15.59 0.42
N PRO A 347 -6.92 15.24 1.65
CA PRO A 347 -7.79 15.36 2.81
C PRO A 347 -8.15 16.82 3.13
N ASN A 348 -9.28 17.01 3.80
CA ASN A 348 -9.72 18.31 4.30
C ASN A 348 -10.45 18.18 5.64
N SER A 349 -10.85 19.30 6.24
CA SER A 349 -11.48 19.32 7.57
C SER A 349 -12.81 18.57 7.70
N LYS A 350 -13.41 18.13 6.58
CA LYS A 350 -14.62 17.28 6.58
C LYS A 350 -14.29 15.79 6.53
N CYS A 351 -13.04 15.45 6.24
CA CYS A 351 -12.58 14.07 6.15
C CYS A 351 -12.30 13.50 7.54
N ALA A 352 -12.39 12.17 7.65
CA ALA A 352 -12.08 11.46 8.90
C ALA A 352 -10.60 11.59 9.33
N PHE A 353 -9.73 11.87 8.36
CA PHE A 353 -8.31 12.08 8.53
C PHE A 353 -7.91 13.29 7.70
N TYR A 354 -7.11 14.17 8.29
CA TYR A 354 -6.46 15.28 7.61
C TYR A 354 -5.24 15.74 8.41
N PHE A 355 -4.28 16.35 7.74
CA PHE A 355 -3.11 16.98 8.35
C PHE A 355 -3.40 18.42 8.74
N ASP A 356 -2.64 18.94 9.70
CA ASP A 356 -2.80 20.31 10.19
C ASP A 356 -2.55 21.36 9.10
N THR A 357 -1.67 21.06 8.14
CA THR A 357 -1.31 21.97 7.05
C THR A 357 -1.92 21.52 5.72
N GLU A 358 -2.30 22.49 4.89
CA GLU A 358 -2.84 22.23 3.55
C GLU A 358 -1.81 21.52 2.66
N ASP A 359 -0.53 21.92 2.76
CA ASP A 359 0.56 21.34 1.97
C ASP A 359 0.76 19.84 2.28
N GLU A 360 0.65 19.42 3.54
CA GLU A 360 0.70 18.00 3.91
C GLU A 360 -0.49 17.21 3.34
N ASN A 361 -1.68 17.82 3.30
CA ASN A 361 -2.86 17.22 2.70
C ASN A 361 -2.70 17.06 1.18
N ILE A 362 -2.19 18.08 0.49
CA ILE A 362 -1.88 18.03 -0.94
C ILE A 362 -0.85 16.95 -1.24
N LEU A 363 0.27 16.95 -0.49
CA LEU A 363 1.33 15.96 -0.65
C LEU A 363 0.80 14.53 -0.45
N TYR A 364 -0.03 14.32 0.57
CA TYR A 364 -0.65 13.02 0.83
C TYR A 364 -1.49 12.55 -0.36
N GLY A 365 -2.38 13.40 -0.88
CA GLY A 365 -3.27 13.05 -1.98
C GLY A 365 -2.51 12.74 -3.27
N ILE A 366 -1.51 13.56 -3.61
CA ILE A 366 -0.67 13.37 -4.80
C ILE A 366 0.14 12.08 -4.68
N CYS A 367 0.84 11.87 -3.56
CA CYS A 367 1.64 10.66 -3.37
C CYS A 367 0.76 9.39 -3.46
N THR A 368 -0.39 9.39 -2.77
CA THR A 368 -1.32 8.26 -2.77
C THR A 368 -1.83 7.93 -4.18
N ASP A 369 -2.21 8.94 -4.96
CA ASP A 369 -2.66 8.76 -6.35
C ASP A 369 -1.53 8.23 -7.26
N ILE A 370 -0.30 8.76 -7.12
CA ILE A 370 0.88 8.30 -7.85
C ILE A 370 1.15 6.82 -7.55
N TYR A 371 1.20 6.43 -6.28
CA TYR A 371 1.43 5.06 -5.87
C TYR A 371 0.43 4.11 -6.49
N PHE A 372 -0.85 4.46 -6.34
CA PHE A 372 -1.92 3.63 -6.84
C PHE A 372 -1.90 3.51 -8.38
N LYS A 373 -1.63 4.60 -9.12
CA LYS A 373 -1.51 4.58 -10.58
C LYS A 373 -0.39 3.66 -11.06
N LEU A 374 0.79 3.73 -10.44
CA LEU A 374 1.93 2.87 -10.79
C LEU A 374 1.68 1.41 -10.42
N TYR A 375 1.12 1.17 -9.22
CA TYR A 375 0.74 -0.17 -8.76
C TYR A 375 -0.22 -0.84 -9.75
N ASN A 376 -1.27 -0.13 -10.15
CA ASN A 376 -2.25 -0.63 -11.10
C ASN A 376 -1.64 -0.86 -12.49
N MET A 377 -0.89 0.12 -13.03
CA MET A 377 -0.23 0.00 -14.33
C MET A 377 0.67 -1.24 -14.40
N GLN A 378 1.49 -1.48 -13.39
CA GLN A 378 2.39 -2.64 -13.36
C GLN A 378 1.64 -3.96 -13.29
N ALA A 379 0.58 -4.04 -12.48
CA ALA A 379 -0.25 -5.23 -12.41
C ALA A 379 -0.89 -5.56 -13.77
N GLN A 380 -1.37 -4.53 -14.49
CA GLN A 380 -1.87 -4.74 -15.84
C GLN A 380 -0.78 -5.19 -16.82
N GLN A 381 0.43 -4.65 -16.71
CA GLN A 381 1.56 -5.08 -17.53
C GLN A 381 1.86 -6.57 -17.29
N LEU A 382 1.92 -7.01 -16.04
CA LEU A 382 2.08 -8.43 -15.67
C LEU A 382 0.95 -9.30 -16.24
N PHE A 383 -0.30 -8.81 -16.15
CA PHE A 383 -1.44 -9.52 -16.72
C PHE A 383 -1.33 -9.64 -18.25
N ASN A 384 -0.97 -8.57 -18.94
CA ASN A 384 -0.83 -8.58 -20.39
C ASN A 384 0.28 -9.54 -20.83
N LEU A 385 1.43 -9.53 -20.14
CA LEU A 385 2.51 -10.48 -20.38
C LEU A 385 2.04 -11.94 -20.21
N SER A 386 1.23 -12.22 -19.18
CA SER A 386 0.69 -13.57 -18.95
C SER A 386 -0.22 -14.09 -20.06
N ARG A 387 -0.67 -13.21 -20.97
CA ARG A 387 -1.53 -13.53 -22.12
C ARG A 387 -0.78 -13.56 -23.44
N CYS A 388 0.50 -13.20 -23.46
CA CYS A 388 1.31 -13.21 -24.67
C CYS A 388 1.57 -14.62 -25.17
N SER A 389 1.67 -14.76 -26.49
CA SER A 389 2.26 -15.96 -27.08
C SER A 389 3.78 -15.95 -26.88
N GLU A 390 4.39 -17.13 -26.90
CA GLU A 390 5.86 -17.30 -26.84
C GLU A 390 6.57 -16.44 -27.91
N ASN A 391 5.99 -16.33 -29.11
CA ASN A 391 6.57 -15.56 -30.21
C ASN A 391 6.45 -14.03 -30.05
N SER A 392 5.57 -13.54 -29.17
CA SER A 392 5.29 -12.11 -28.99
C SER A 392 5.74 -11.57 -27.64
N ILE A 393 6.08 -12.44 -26.69
CA ILE A 393 6.36 -12.06 -25.30
C ILE A 393 7.53 -11.08 -25.20
N GLN A 394 8.59 -11.28 -26.00
CA GLN A 394 9.76 -10.40 -25.99
C GLN A 394 9.42 -8.98 -26.47
N THR A 395 8.70 -8.83 -27.58
CA THR A 395 8.30 -7.53 -28.11
C THR A 395 7.32 -6.82 -27.17
N GLU A 396 6.37 -7.57 -26.60
CA GLU A 396 5.42 -7.00 -25.63
C GLU A 396 6.16 -6.57 -24.36
N PHE A 397 7.09 -7.40 -23.85
CA PHE A 397 7.93 -7.07 -22.71
C PHE A 397 8.68 -5.74 -22.92
N PHE A 398 9.36 -5.56 -24.05
CA PHE A 398 10.07 -4.31 -24.32
C PHE A 398 9.11 -3.11 -24.40
N THR A 399 7.94 -3.29 -25.00
CA THR A 399 6.90 -2.25 -25.06
C THR A 399 6.43 -1.85 -23.66
N LEU A 400 6.08 -2.82 -22.82
CA LEU A 400 5.61 -2.59 -21.46
C LEU A 400 6.70 -2.02 -20.56
N PHE A 401 7.95 -2.50 -20.69
CA PHE A 401 9.10 -2.00 -19.97
C PHE A 401 9.39 -0.54 -20.31
N ASN A 402 9.39 -0.17 -21.59
CA ASN A 402 9.58 1.21 -22.02
C ASN A 402 8.47 2.13 -21.52
N ASN A 403 7.20 1.68 -21.58
CA ASN A 403 6.07 2.41 -21.04
C ASN A 403 6.19 2.62 -19.51
N SER A 404 6.59 1.57 -18.79
CA SER A 404 6.83 1.62 -17.34
C SER A 404 7.95 2.59 -16.98
N LYS A 405 9.07 2.53 -17.72
CA LYS A 405 10.23 3.41 -17.57
C LYS A 405 9.86 4.87 -17.83
N GLN A 406 9.10 5.16 -18.87
CA GLN A 406 8.58 6.50 -19.13
C GLN A 406 7.73 7.01 -17.96
N LYS A 407 6.76 6.20 -17.51
CA LYS A 407 5.87 6.59 -16.40
C LYS A 407 6.61 6.82 -15.09
N TYR A 408 7.64 6.00 -14.84
CA TYR A 408 8.54 6.19 -13.71
C TYR A 408 9.27 7.54 -13.80
N PHE A 409 9.84 7.90 -14.94
CA PHE A 409 10.50 9.20 -15.10
C PHE A 409 9.54 10.38 -14.92
N GLU A 410 8.33 10.32 -15.49
CA GLU A 410 7.28 11.32 -15.25
C GLU A 410 6.98 11.49 -13.76
N THR A 411 6.97 10.36 -13.04
CA THR A 411 6.75 10.36 -11.59
C THR A 411 7.91 10.98 -10.84
N ILE A 412 9.16 10.67 -11.20
CA ILE A 412 10.35 11.27 -10.59
C ILE A 412 10.36 12.79 -10.82
N LEU A 413 10.02 13.27 -12.01
CA LEU A 413 9.89 14.70 -12.28
C LEU A 413 8.81 15.36 -11.41
N THR A 414 7.71 14.65 -11.16
CA THR A 414 6.68 15.13 -10.23
C THR A 414 7.24 15.27 -8.81
N PHE A 415 8.06 14.33 -8.33
CA PHE A 415 8.73 14.47 -7.03
C PHE A 415 9.75 15.62 -6.98
N GLU A 416 10.50 15.85 -8.06
CA GLU A 416 11.40 17.01 -8.12
C GLU A 416 10.63 18.33 -8.05
N PHE A 417 9.49 18.42 -8.74
CA PHE A 417 8.59 19.57 -8.63
C PHE A 417 8.06 19.74 -7.19
N LEU A 418 7.59 18.66 -6.56
CA LEU A 418 7.11 18.71 -5.17
C LEU A 418 8.21 19.16 -4.21
N LEU A 419 9.47 18.75 -4.42
CA LEU A 419 10.61 19.18 -3.61
C LEU A 419 10.90 20.68 -3.74
N GLN A 420 10.65 21.26 -4.91
CA GLN A 420 10.80 22.69 -5.16
C GLN A 420 9.65 23.48 -4.50
N GLU A 421 8.41 23.05 -4.75
CA GLU A 421 7.20 23.74 -4.26
C GLU A 421 7.06 23.63 -2.74
N PHE A 422 7.26 22.44 -2.18
CA PHE A 422 7.05 22.13 -0.77
C PHE A 422 8.36 21.82 -0.05
N SER A 423 9.33 22.72 -0.17
CA SER A 423 10.68 22.55 0.41
C SER A 423 10.68 22.25 1.92
N HIS A 424 9.71 22.76 2.67
CA HIS A 424 9.53 22.49 4.10
C HIS A 424 9.06 21.05 4.40
N LEU A 425 8.51 20.32 3.41
CA LEU A 425 8.13 18.92 3.49
C LEU A 425 9.17 17.96 2.89
N LYS A 426 10.39 18.44 2.60
CA LYS A 426 11.46 17.67 1.93
C LYS A 426 11.63 16.25 2.48
N SER A 427 11.62 16.06 3.81
CA SER A 427 11.78 14.73 4.41
C SER A 427 10.64 13.77 4.04
N ASN A 428 9.39 14.23 4.09
CA ASN A 428 8.21 13.44 3.75
C ASN A 428 8.21 13.09 2.25
N ILE A 429 8.55 14.07 1.41
CA ILE A 429 8.64 13.90 -0.05
C ILE A 429 9.73 12.89 -0.41
N GLN A 430 10.92 12.99 0.19
CA GLN A 430 12.02 12.05 -0.02
C GLN A 430 11.66 10.63 0.46
N SER A 431 10.96 10.50 1.60
CA SER A 431 10.49 9.19 2.06
C SER A 431 9.51 8.55 1.06
N CYS A 432 8.58 9.34 0.52
CA CYS A 432 7.66 8.89 -0.52
C CYS A 432 8.40 8.58 -1.83
N LYS A 433 9.37 9.39 -2.24
CA LYS A 433 10.19 9.14 -3.43
C LYS A 433 10.98 7.84 -3.29
N PHE A 434 11.64 7.63 -2.15
CA PHE A 434 12.44 6.44 -1.89
C PHE A 434 11.62 5.15 -1.98
N LYS A 435 10.48 5.10 -1.28
CA LYS A 435 9.56 3.96 -1.34
C LYS A 435 9.11 3.64 -2.77
N LEU A 436 8.89 4.68 -3.59
CA LEU A 436 8.49 4.52 -4.98
C LEU A 436 9.61 3.94 -5.85
N ILE A 437 10.83 4.43 -5.67
CA ILE A 437 12.03 3.93 -6.33
C ILE A 437 12.23 2.46 -5.98
N SER A 438 12.19 2.12 -4.69
CA SER A 438 12.31 0.73 -4.23
C SER A 438 11.26 -0.16 -4.89
N TYR A 439 10.00 0.27 -4.86
CA TYR A 439 8.88 -0.47 -5.44
C TYR A 439 9.02 -0.68 -6.96
N TYR A 440 9.39 0.36 -7.72
CA TYR A 440 9.65 0.26 -9.15
C TYR A 440 10.76 -0.73 -9.48
N HIS A 441 11.88 -0.69 -8.75
CA HIS A 441 13.00 -1.60 -8.97
C HIS A 441 12.65 -3.03 -8.59
N THR A 442 12.00 -3.26 -7.46
CA THR A 442 11.55 -4.59 -7.04
C THR A 442 10.69 -5.24 -8.12
N ILE A 443 9.75 -4.50 -8.70
CA ILE A 443 8.86 -5.07 -9.72
C ILE A 443 9.53 -5.25 -11.06
N ASN A 444 10.42 -4.36 -11.49
CA ASN A 444 11.16 -4.62 -12.72
C ASN A 444 12.06 -5.85 -12.60
N LEU A 445 12.60 -6.13 -11.40
CA LEU A 445 13.29 -7.39 -11.14
C LEU A 445 12.36 -8.60 -11.23
N GLU A 446 11.06 -8.44 -10.94
CA GLU A 446 10.05 -9.49 -11.11
C GLU A 446 9.63 -9.73 -12.56
N ILE A 447 9.67 -8.70 -13.39
CA ILE A 447 9.30 -8.81 -14.81
C ILE A 447 10.47 -9.39 -15.64
N PHE A 448 11.72 -9.12 -15.24
CA PHE A 448 12.94 -9.59 -15.93
C PHE A 448 13.31 -11.10 -15.93
N PRO A 449 12.80 -12.02 -15.07
CA PRO A 449 13.44 -13.35 -14.93
C PRO A 449 13.19 -14.40 -16.02
N GLU A 450 12.32 -14.19 -17.01
CA GLU A 450 11.81 -15.32 -17.83
C GLU A 450 11.74 -15.11 -19.36
N CYS A 451 12.54 -14.20 -19.92
CA CYS A 451 12.78 -14.17 -21.38
C CYS A 451 14.11 -14.83 -21.73
#